data_AF-A0A0C2YV21-F1
#
_entry.id   AF-A0A0C2YV21-F1
#
_cell.length_a   1.000
_cell.length_b   1.000
_cell.length_c   1.000
_cell.angle_alpha   90.00
_cell.angle_beta   90.00
_cell.angle_gamma   90.00
#
_symmetry.space_group_name_H-M   'P 1'
#
loop_
_entity.id
_entity.type
_entity.pdbx_description
1 polymer ?
#
loop_
_entity_poly.entity_id
_entity_poly.type
_entity_poly.pdbx_seq_one_letter_code
_entity_poly.pdbx_strand_id
1 'polypeptide(L)'
;HRSYHLEVVQHPLRTAEFGTAYLSRVPLTPPIIAQLTVRDPSGNSIIPEAELPFLIAHLSLFSGDGLTPLDMGSFIGRPTSQSPPLYGHLVATVDQLEDLQGNMGLFFLFPDVSIRSRGRYQLGVTLTRITG
;
A
#
# COMPACT_ATOMS: atom_id res chain seq x y z
N HIS A 1 19.59 -16.89 1.61
CA HIS A 1 18.39 -16.31 0.96
C HIS A 1 18.41 -14.80 1.17
N ARG A 2 17.87 -14.02 0.22
CA ARG A 2 17.68 -12.58 0.41
C ARG A 2 16.54 -12.33 1.39
N SER A 3 16.61 -11.23 2.13
CA SER A 3 15.50 -10.75 2.97
C SER A 3 14.94 -9.46 2.41
N TYR A 4 13.62 -9.31 2.46
CA TYR A 4 12.90 -8.13 2.00
C TYR A 4 12.21 -7.49 3.20
N HIS A 5 12.40 -6.20 3.37
CA HIS A 5 11.81 -5.43 4.45
C HIS A 5 11.08 -4.22 3.87
N LEU A 6 9.80 -4.07 4.24
CA LEU A 6 8.99 -2.92 3.92
C LEU A 6 8.84 -2.04 5.16
N GLU A 7 9.09 -0.76 4.99
CA GLU A 7 8.86 0.26 6.01
C GLU A 7 7.93 1.34 5.45
N VAL A 8 6.88 1.70 6.18
CA VAL A 8 6.04 2.84 5.80
C VAL A 8 6.73 4.11 6.28
N VAL A 9 7.33 4.85 5.35
CA VAL A 9 8.08 6.08 5.64
C VAL A 9 7.19 7.33 5.60
N GLN A 10 6.01 7.24 4.96
CA GLN A 10 4.98 8.28 5.03
C GLN A 10 3.62 7.66 5.32
N HIS A 11 3.06 8.01 6.48
CA HIS A 11 1.74 7.57 6.92
C HIS A 11 0.64 8.57 6.51
N PRO A 12 -0.54 8.08 6.10
CA PRO A 12 -1.67 8.96 5.86
C PRO A 12 -2.26 9.43 7.18
N LEU A 13 -2.67 10.70 7.23
CA LEU A 13 -3.22 11.30 8.45
C LEU A 13 -4.74 11.42 8.39
N ARG A 14 -5.28 11.75 7.20
CA ARG A 14 -6.70 12.01 7.00
C ARG A 14 -7.15 11.76 5.57
N THR A 15 -8.43 11.52 5.42
CA THR A 15 -9.19 11.48 4.16
C THR A 15 -10.63 11.91 4.47
N ALA A 16 -11.45 12.12 3.46
CA ALA A 16 -12.88 12.31 3.61
C ALA A 16 -13.61 11.07 3.09
N GLU A 17 -14.59 10.58 3.84
CA GLU A 17 -15.50 9.57 3.31
C GLU A 17 -16.22 10.14 2.08
N PHE A 18 -16.45 9.30 1.07
CA PHE A 18 -17.13 9.75 -0.15
C PHE A 18 -18.46 9.03 -0.42
N GLY A 19 -18.76 7.93 0.27
CA GLY A 19 -20.00 7.18 0.09
C GLY A 19 -20.23 6.77 -1.37
N THR A 20 -21.19 7.42 -2.04
CA THR A 20 -21.50 7.23 -3.47
C THR A 20 -20.96 8.35 -4.36
N ALA A 21 -20.35 9.40 -3.79
CA ALA A 21 -19.84 10.59 -4.48
C ALA A 21 -18.42 10.37 -5.04
N TYR A 22 -18.27 9.42 -5.97
CA TYR A 22 -16.97 9.04 -6.54
C TYR A 22 -16.15 10.20 -7.12
N LEU A 23 -16.81 11.20 -7.70
CA LEU A 23 -16.17 12.35 -8.34
C LEU A 23 -15.66 13.40 -7.34
N SER A 24 -16.09 13.33 -6.08
CA SER A 24 -15.73 14.30 -5.03
C SER A 24 -14.86 13.67 -3.95
N ARG A 25 -14.31 12.49 -4.21
CA ARG A 25 -13.45 11.78 -3.26
C ARG A 25 -12.17 12.57 -2.99
N VAL A 26 -11.72 12.51 -1.73
CA VAL A 26 -10.46 13.11 -1.30
C VAL A 26 -9.49 11.97 -1.00
N PRO A 27 -8.35 11.86 -1.69
CA PRO A 27 -7.34 10.85 -1.38
C PRO A 27 -6.80 10.97 0.04
N LEU A 28 -6.24 9.87 0.54
CA LEU A 28 -5.47 9.84 1.77
C LEU A 28 -4.34 10.86 1.68
N THR A 29 -4.28 11.74 2.69
CA THR A 29 -3.34 12.85 2.74
C THR A 29 -2.58 12.83 4.07
N PRO A 30 -1.23 12.90 4.05
CA PRO A 30 -0.38 12.77 2.87
C PRO A 30 -0.48 11.34 2.27
N PRO A 31 -0.04 11.11 1.02
CA PRO A 31 -0.13 9.79 0.40
C PRO A 31 0.76 8.78 1.12
N ILE A 32 0.48 7.49 0.94
CA ILE A 32 1.28 6.44 1.57
C ILE A 32 2.54 6.23 0.75
N ILE A 33 3.68 6.21 1.43
CA ILE A 33 4.97 5.87 0.82
C ILE A 33 5.60 4.76 1.66
N ALA A 34 5.95 3.66 1.00
CA ALA A 34 6.66 2.55 1.63
C ALA A 34 8.03 2.37 0.97
N GLN A 35 9.08 2.24 1.77
CA GLN A 35 10.43 1.96 1.33
C GLN A 35 10.71 0.45 1.39
N LEU A 36 11.32 -0.08 0.34
CA LEU A 36 11.79 -1.45 0.26
C LEU A 36 13.29 -1.50 0.52
N THR A 37 13.70 -2.28 1.52
CA THR A 37 15.09 -2.66 1.73
C THR A 37 15.26 -4.14 1.40
N VAL A 38 16.16 -4.45 0.47
CA VAL A 38 16.55 -5.83 0.13
C VAL A 38 17.95 -6.07 0.67
N ARG A 39 18.16 -7.15 1.42
CA ARG A 39 19.47 -7.53 1.93
C ARG A 39 19.92 -8.88 1.39
N ASP A 40 21.21 -8.97 1.10
CA ASP A 40 21.87 -10.23 0.76
C ASP A 40 22.02 -11.16 1.99
N PRO A 41 22.47 -12.41 1.84
CA PRO A 41 22.69 -13.31 2.98
C PRO A 41 23.75 -12.82 3.99
N SER A 42 24.61 -11.89 3.58
CA SER A 42 25.64 -11.27 4.42
C SER A 42 25.09 -10.07 5.22
N GLY A 43 23.85 -9.64 4.95
CA GLY A 43 23.19 -8.51 5.59
C GLY A 43 23.39 -7.17 4.89
N ASN A 44 24.08 -7.12 3.75
CA ASN A 44 24.30 -5.89 3.00
C ASN A 44 23.06 -5.50 2.20
N SER A 45 22.71 -4.21 2.21
CA SER A 45 21.67 -3.68 1.33
C SER A 45 22.10 -3.78 -0.13
N ILE A 46 21.22 -4.30 -0.98
CA ILE A 46 21.44 -4.48 -2.42
C ILE A 46 20.24 -3.97 -3.21
N ILE A 47 20.47 -3.62 -4.47
CA ILE A 47 19.41 -3.38 -5.46
C ILE A 47 19.35 -4.61 -6.36
N PRO A 48 18.23 -5.35 -6.43
CA PRO A 48 18.12 -6.51 -7.30
C PRO A 48 17.47 -6.15 -8.64
N GLU A 49 18.19 -5.50 -9.56
CA GLU A 49 17.63 -4.86 -10.76
C GLU A 49 16.77 -5.79 -11.61
N ALA A 50 17.21 -7.04 -11.79
CA ALA A 50 16.49 -8.05 -12.57
C ALA A 50 15.16 -8.49 -11.94
N GLU A 51 14.97 -8.25 -10.63
CA GLU A 51 13.79 -8.67 -9.89
C GLU A 51 12.76 -7.54 -9.73
N LEU A 52 13.21 -6.28 -9.77
CA LEU A 52 12.36 -5.10 -9.53
C LEU A 52 11.07 -5.09 -10.37
N PRO A 53 11.08 -5.42 -11.68
CA PRO A 53 9.86 -5.41 -12.50
C PRO A 53 8.79 -6.41 -12.01
N PHE A 54 9.17 -7.39 -11.21
CA PHE A 54 8.30 -8.44 -10.70
C PHE A 54 7.87 -8.19 -9.25
N LEU A 55 8.35 -7.13 -8.61
CA LEU A 55 7.97 -6.77 -7.25
C LEU A 55 6.86 -5.73 -7.29
N ILE A 56 5.73 -6.06 -6.68
CA ILE A 56 4.59 -5.16 -6.53
C ILE A 56 4.22 -5.06 -5.05
N ALA A 57 3.70 -3.91 -4.65
CA ALA A 57 3.09 -3.72 -3.34
C ALA A 57 1.57 -3.56 -3.49
N HIS A 58 0.82 -4.25 -2.64
CA HIS A 58 -0.64 -4.15 -2.57
C HIS A 58 -1.06 -3.53 -1.23
N LEU A 59 -1.99 -2.58 -1.29
CA LEU A 59 -2.66 -2.01 -0.13
C LEU A 59 -3.93 -2.75 0.23
N SER A 60 -4.05 -3.12 1.50
CA SER A 60 -5.25 -3.67 2.10
C SER A 60 -5.76 -2.80 3.24
N LEU A 61 -7.04 -2.94 3.58
CA LEU A 61 -7.67 -2.23 4.69
C LEU A 61 -8.01 -3.20 5.81
N PHE A 62 -7.74 -2.79 7.05
CA PHE A 62 -8.11 -3.53 8.25
C PHE A 62 -8.99 -2.67 9.15
N SER A 63 -9.74 -3.31 10.03
CA SER A 63 -10.39 -2.65 11.16
C SER A 63 -9.39 -1.83 11.99
N GLY A 64 -9.88 -0.88 12.79
CA GLY A 64 -9.02 0.02 13.56
C GLY A 64 -8.10 -0.67 14.58
N ASP A 65 -8.43 -1.89 14.99
CA ASP A 65 -7.60 -2.77 15.82
C ASP A 65 -6.56 -3.59 15.02
N GLY A 66 -6.61 -3.56 13.68
CA GLY A 66 -5.71 -4.29 12.79
C GLY A 66 -6.02 -5.78 12.64
N LEU A 67 -7.10 -6.29 13.25
CA LEU A 67 -7.35 -7.74 13.32
C LEU A 67 -8.18 -8.28 12.15
N THR A 68 -9.10 -7.47 11.61
CA THR A 68 -10.08 -7.92 10.62
C THR A 68 -9.78 -7.31 9.26
N PRO A 69 -9.46 -8.11 8.23
CA PRO A 69 -9.35 -7.62 6.85
C PRO A 69 -10.72 -7.15 6.34
N LEU A 70 -10.76 -5.96 5.73
CA LEU A 70 -11.94 -5.31 5.17
C LEU A 70 -11.86 -5.20 3.65
N ASP A 71 -11.08 -6.08 3.01
CA ASP A 71 -10.88 -6.12 1.55
C ASP A 71 -12.08 -6.77 0.83
N MET A 72 -12.11 -6.69 -0.51
CA MET A 72 -13.19 -7.23 -1.34
C MET A 72 -13.56 -8.70 -1.02
N GLY A 73 -12.57 -9.54 -0.71
CA GLY A 73 -12.79 -10.95 -0.37
C GLY A 73 -13.63 -11.17 0.90
N SER A 74 -13.57 -10.25 1.86
CA SER A 74 -14.34 -10.30 3.11
C SER A 74 -15.84 -10.01 2.92
N PHE A 75 -16.24 -9.55 1.72
CA PHE A 75 -17.63 -9.30 1.36
C PHE A 75 -18.25 -10.42 0.51
N ILE A 76 -17.48 -11.44 0.13
CA ILE A 76 -18.01 -12.60 -0.59
C ILE A 76 -19.01 -13.32 0.32
N GLY A 77 -20.29 -13.32 -0.07
CA GLY A 77 -21.40 -13.89 0.72
C GLY A 77 -22.13 -12.91 1.64
N ARG A 78 -21.71 -11.64 1.74
CA ARG A 78 -22.47 -10.58 2.41
C ARG A 78 -23.38 -9.88 1.40
N PRO A 79 -24.59 -9.43 1.81
CA PRO A 79 -25.53 -8.79 0.88
C PRO A 79 -24.87 -7.61 0.15
N THR A 80 -25.08 -7.56 -1.16
CA THR A 80 -24.54 -6.66 -2.21
C THR A 80 -24.57 -5.15 -1.92
N SER A 81 -25.08 -4.75 -0.76
CA SER A 81 -25.19 -3.38 -0.26
C SER A 81 -23.88 -2.72 0.20
N GLN A 82 -22.79 -3.48 0.37
CA GLN A 82 -21.53 -2.94 0.88
C GLN A 82 -20.43 -3.02 -0.19
N SER A 83 -20.25 -1.92 -0.93
CA SER A 83 -19.09 -1.74 -1.80
C SER A 83 -17.79 -1.72 -0.98
N PRO A 84 -16.64 -2.06 -1.58
CA PRO A 84 -15.37 -2.12 -0.86
C PRO A 84 -15.06 -0.76 -0.22
N PRO A 85 -14.55 -0.76 1.03
CA PRO A 85 -14.26 0.46 1.75
C PRO A 85 -13.02 1.17 1.20
N LEU A 86 -12.07 0.45 0.61
CA LEU A 86 -10.88 1.02 -0.03
C LEU A 86 -11.11 1.18 -1.54
N TYR A 87 -10.74 2.33 -2.10
CA TYR A 87 -10.98 2.69 -3.50
C TYR A 87 -9.80 3.45 -4.09
N GLY A 88 -9.51 3.25 -5.38
CA GLY A 88 -8.44 3.94 -6.11
C GLY A 88 -7.33 2.99 -6.58
N HIS A 89 -6.10 3.49 -6.69
CA HIS A 89 -4.92 2.71 -7.09
C HIS A 89 -4.31 2.00 -5.87
N LEU A 90 -4.64 0.71 -5.72
CA LEU A 90 -4.25 -0.11 -4.56
C LEU A 90 -2.97 -0.93 -4.80
N VAL A 91 -2.45 -0.92 -6.02
CA VAL A 91 -1.22 -1.63 -6.39
C VAL A 91 -0.20 -0.61 -6.85
N ALA A 92 1.04 -0.77 -6.39
CA ALA A 92 2.19 0.04 -6.80
C ALA A 92 3.34 -0.85 -7.28
N THR A 93 4.06 -0.37 -8.29
CA THR A 93 5.36 -0.91 -8.71
C THR A 93 6.50 -0.27 -7.91
N VAL A 94 7.69 -0.87 -7.94
CA VAL A 94 8.87 -0.26 -7.33
C VAL A 94 9.38 0.90 -8.18
N ASP A 95 9.53 2.06 -7.58
CA ASP A 95 10.21 3.23 -8.15
C ASP A 95 11.58 3.41 -7.48
N GLN A 96 12.62 3.70 -8.27
CA GLN A 96 13.92 4.12 -7.75
C GLN A 96 13.95 5.65 -7.65
N LEU A 97 14.01 6.18 -6.43
CA LEU A 97 13.94 7.63 -6.18
C LEU A 97 15.03 8.06 -5.19
N GLU A 98 15.39 9.33 -5.22
CA GLU A 98 16.21 9.94 -4.18
C GLU A 98 15.35 10.30 -2.95
N ASP A 99 15.85 9.96 -1.76
CA ASP A 99 15.26 10.41 -0.50
C ASP A 99 15.59 11.90 -0.23
N LEU A 100 15.08 12.43 0.89
CA LEU A 100 15.32 13.83 1.29
C LEU A 100 16.79 14.13 1.65
N GLN A 101 17.61 13.10 1.85
CA GLN A 101 19.04 13.20 2.12
C GLN A 101 19.89 13.01 0.85
N GLY A 102 19.26 12.75 -0.30
CA GLY A 102 19.91 12.53 -1.59
C GLY A 102 20.38 11.08 -1.82
N ASN A 103 19.95 10.12 -1.00
CA ASN A 103 20.29 8.71 -1.21
C ASN A 103 19.26 8.03 -2.10
N MET A 104 19.72 7.23 -3.06
CA MET A 104 18.84 6.39 -3.86
C MET A 104 18.20 5.28 -3.03
N GLY A 105 16.89 5.12 -3.16
CA GLY A 105 16.09 4.09 -2.50
C GLY A 105 15.03 3.49 -3.41
N LEU A 106 14.43 2.39 -2.95
CA LEU A 106 13.34 1.70 -3.63
C LEU A 106 12.04 2.03 -2.91
N PHE A 107 11.05 2.58 -3.62
CA PHE A 107 9.82 3.08 -3.03
C PHE A 107 8.57 2.55 -3.74
N PHE A 108 7.51 2.38 -2.97
CA PHE A 108 6.16 2.15 -3.46
C PHE A 108 5.28 3.34 -3.06
N LEU A 109 4.64 3.97 -4.03
CA LEU A 109 3.83 5.16 -3.83
C LEU A 109 2.34 4.85 -4.08
N PHE A 110 1.49 5.33 -3.16
CA PHE A 110 0.04 5.20 -3.29
C PHE A 110 -0.61 6.59 -3.22
N PRO A 111 -0.51 7.38 -4.32
CA PRO A 111 -0.99 8.77 -4.33
C PRO A 111 -2.52 8.88 -4.40
N ASP A 112 -3.19 7.82 -4.85
CA ASP A 112 -4.60 7.88 -5.22
C ASP A 112 -5.43 6.79 -4.53
N VAL A 113 -5.57 6.91 -3.22
CA VAL A 113 -6.33 5.97 -2.39
C VAL A 113 -7.34 6.73 -1.55
N SER A 114 -8.60 6.32 -1.56
CA SER A 114 -9.68 6.94 -0.79
C SER A 114 -10.44 5.88 0.01
N ILE A 115 -11.03 6.30 1.13
CA ILE A 115 -11.87 5.44 1.95
C ILE A 115 -13.34 5.85 1.75
N ARG A 116 -14.20 4.88 1.44
CA ARG A 116 -15.61 5.10 1.12
C ARG A 116 -16.43 5.56 2.31
N SER A 117 -16.25 4.88 3.44
CA SER A 117 -17.10 5.04 4.62
C SER A 117 -16.27 5.52 5.80
N ARG A 118 -16.84 6.39 6.61
CA ARG A 118 -16.20 6.85 7.85
C ARG A 118 -15.96 5.68 8.80
N GLY A 119 -14.78 5.68 9.40
CA GLY A 119 -14.39 4.73 10.41
C GLY A 119 -12.96 4.94 10.87
N ARG A 120 -12.50 4.06 11.76
CA ARG A 120 -11.10 3.95 12.15
C ARG A 120 -10.54 2.68 11.52
N TYR A 121 -9.42 2.81 10.83
CA TYR A 121 -8.85 1.74 10.02
C TYR A 121 -7.34 1.68 10.20
N GLN A 122 -6.77 0.54 9.81
CA GLN A 122 -5.34 0.38 9.56
C GLN A 122 -5.13 -0.03 8.11
N LEU A 123 -3.98 0.34 7.55
CA LEU A 123 -3.61 0.00 6.18
C LEU A 123 -2.46 -0.98 6.22
N GLY A 124 -2.57 -2.06 5.45
CA GLY A 124 -1.50 -3.04 5.26
C GLY A 124 -0.83 -2.84 3.92
N VAL A 125 0.51 -2.87 3.90
CA VAL A 125 1.30 -2.91 2.66
C VAL A 125 1.90 -4.30 2.53
N THR A 126 1.54 -5.02 1.48
CA THR A 126 2.04 -6.38 1.23
C THR A 126 2.93 -6.39 -0.01
N LEU A 127 4.17 -6.84 0.14
CA LEU A 127 5.07 -7.11 -0.98
C LEU A 127 4.72 -8.48 -1.60
N THR A 128 4.50 -8.49 -2.91
CA THR A 128 4.28 -9.71 -3.68
C THR A 128 5.26 -9.74 -4.84
N ARG A 129 5.84 -10.92 -5.09
CA ARG A 129 6.54 -11.18 -6.34
C ARG A 129 5.59 -11.86 -7.31
N ILE A 130 5.38 -11.27 -8.48
CA ILE A 130 4.67 -11.93 -9.58
C ILE A 130 5.64 -12.87 -10.30
N THR A 131 5.26 -14.13 -10.41
CA THR A 131 5.97 -15.13 -11.22
C THR A 131 5.04 -15.57 -12.34
N GLY A 132 5.53 -15.54 -13.58
CA GLY A 132 4.84 -16.12 -14.73
C GLY A 132 4.85 -17.64 -14.70
#